data_AF-R6BJK1-F1
#
_entry.id   AF-R6BJK1-F1
#
_cell.length_a   1.000
_cell.length_b   1.000
_cell.length_c   1.000
_cell.angle_alpha   90.00
_cell.angle_beta   90.00
_cell.angle_gamma   90.00
#
_symmetry.space_group_name_H-M   'P 1'
#
loop_
_entity.id
_entity.type
_entity.pdbx_description
1 polymer ?
#
loop_
_entity_poly.entity_id
_entity_poly.type
_entity_poly.pdbx_seq_one_letter_code
_entity_poly.pdbx_strand_id
1 'polypeptide(L)'
;MAKFLDTAGLTYLWGKIKTALSGKVDKVSGKGLSTNDYTTAEKNKLTGIETGANKYVHPSYTAKTNGLYKVTVDAAGHVSGTTPVTKTDITGLGIPASNTTYSDFKGATANAAGTHGLVPAPAKGDTGKLLSGKGTWEAMTMAYTEEDYTQASVGLTFAGSTVKAIIPVATTGNMGLMPPAMFSKLNDLPTEADLSGIYAKKSDITGVYKYKGSLADVTKLPTTGQVAGDVYNLEAASDYGPAGTNVAWDGKAWDALGGLFVVDALTNAEIDAICV
;
A
#
# COMPACT_ATOMS: atom_id res chain seq x y z
N MET A 1 7.99 -61.67 -126.97
CA MET A 1 8.48 -60.28 -126.78
C MET A 1 8.69 -60.09 -125.29
N ALA A 2 9.90 -60.32 -124.78
CA ALA A 2 10.16 -60.18 -123.35
C ALA A 2 10.11 -58.68 -122.97
N LYS A 3 9.27 -58.36 -121.99
CA LYS A 3 9.10 -57.01 -121.43
C LYS A 3 10.34 -56.67 -120.61
N PHE A 4 11.40 -56.22 -121.28
CA PHE A 4 12.59 -55.71 -120.60
C PHE A 4 12.33 -54.29 -120.10
N LEU A 5 12.93 -53.95 -118.96
CA LEU A 5 12.96 -52.57 -118.48
C LEU A 5 13.74 -51.74 -119.50
N ASP A 6 13.14 -50.63 -119.94
CA ASP A 6 13.85 -49.65 -120.75
C ASP A 6 14.92 -48.92 -119.92
N THR A 7 15.75 -48.14 -120.59
CA THR A 7 16.85 -47.41 -119.94
C THR A 7 16.36 -46.51 -118.81
N ALA A 8 15.20 -45.86 -118.96
CA ALA A 8 14.62 -44.99 -117.94
C ALA A 8 14.17 -45.79 -116.70
N GLY A 9 13.51 -46.93 -116.90
CA GLY A 9 13.13 -47.86 -115.83
C GLY A 9 14.33 -48.45 -115.10
N LEU A 10 15.41 -48.77 -115.83
CA LEU A 10 16.66 -49.23 -115.25
C LEU A 10 17.33 -48.14 -114.39
N THR A 11 17.38 -46.90 -114.88
CA THR A 11 17.92 -45.76 -114.13
C THR A 11 17.08 -45.45 -112.88
N TYR A 12 15.75 -45.54 -112.98
CA TYR A 12 14.84 -45.35 -111.84
C TYR A 12 15.04 -46.42 -110.77
N LEU A 13 15.10 -47.69 -111.18
CA LEU A 13 15.38 -48.82 -110.28
C LEU A 13 16.74 -48.64 -109.59
N TRP A 14 17.78 -48.26 -110.34
CA TRP A 14 19.10 -47.96 -109.77
C TRP A 14 19.07 -46.79 -108.79
N GLY A 15 18.29 -45.75 -109.08
CA GLY A 15 18.07 -44.63 -108.17
C GLY A 15 17.44 -45.09 -106.86
N LYS A 16 16.37 -45.90 -106.93
CA LYS A 16 15.71 -46.47 -105.74
C LYS A 16 16.62 -47.36 -104.91
N ILE A 17 17.41 -48.21 -105.57
CA ILE A 17 18.39 -49.06 -104.90
C ILE A 17 19.44 -48.19 -104.20
N LYS A 18 19.99 -47.18 -104.88
CA LYS A 18 20.96 -46.26 -104.27
C LYS A 18 20.40 -45.54 -103.05
N THR A 19 19.18 -45.01 -103.13
CA THR A 19 18.53 -44.35 -101.99
C THR A 19 18.29 -45.30 -100.82
N ALA A 20 17.85 -46.54 -101.10
CA ALA A 20 17.66 -47.55 -100.07
C ALA A 20 18.99 -47.97 -99.42
N LEU A 21 20.07 -48.05 -100.20
CA LEU A 21 21.40 -48.39 -99.72
C LEU A 21 22.05 -47.23 -98.94
N SER A 22 21.83 -45.98 -99.34
CA SER A 22 22.38 -44.81 -98.64
C SER A 22 21.82 -44.60 -97.25
N GLY A 23 20.62 -45.13 -96.97
CA GLY A 23 20.02 -45.11 -95.64
C GLY A 23 20.35 -46.33 -94.79
N LYS A 24 21.10 -47.31 -95.33
CA LYS A 24 21.53 -48.46 -94.54
C LYS A 24 22.68 -48.07 -93.63
N VAL A 25 22.62 -48.57 -92.40
CA VAL A 25 23.74 -48.55 -91.47
C VAL A 25 24.54 -49.83 -91.71
N ASP A 26 25.86 -49.69 -91.85
CA ASP A 26 26.75 -50.83 -92.01
C ASP A 26 26.71 -51.75 -90.79
N LYS A 27 26.67 -53.05 -91.03
CA LYS A 27 26.70 -54.04 -89.94
C LYS A 27 28.10 -54.09 -89.35
N VAL A 28 28.20 -53.87 -88.05
CA VAL A 28 29.42 -54.14 -87.28
C VAL A 28 29.41 -55.59 -86.80
N SER A 29 30.55 -56.29 -86.94
CA SER A 29 30.71 -57.67 -86.48
C SER A 29 30.34 -57.81 -85.00
N GLY A 30 29.52 -58.82 -84.67
CA GLY A 30 29.04 -59.07 -83.30
C GLY A 30 27.86 -58.20 -82.81
N LYS A 31 27.28 -57.33 -83.66
CA LYS A 31 26.10 -56.52 -83.31
C LYS A 31 24.88 -56.82 -84.21
N GLY A 32 23.68 -56.62 -83.67
CA GLY A 32 22.41 -56.69 -84.43
C GLY A 32 21.94 -55.29 -84.82
N LEU A 33 21.35 -55.10 -86.02
CA LEU A 33 20.77 -53.82 -86.43
C LEU A 33 19.48 -53.55 -85.63
N SER A 34 19.63 -53.01 -84.43
CA SER A 34 18.51 -52.58 -83.60
C SER A 34 18.77 -51.20 -83.01
N THR A 35 17.72 -50.49 -82.64
CA THR A 35 17.78 -49.15 -82.03
C THR A 35 18.42 -49.15 -80.62
N ASN A 36 18.76 -50.32 -80.07
CA ASN A 36 19.23 -50.50 -78.69
C ASN A 36 20.74 -50.81 -78.61
N ASP A 37 21.53 -50.44 -79.62
CA ASP A 37 22.98 -50.55 -79.56
C ASP A 37 23.56 -49.47 -78.63
N TYR A 38 23.84 -49.84 -77.38
CA TYR A 38 24.62 -49.00 -76.47
C TYR A 38 25.95 -48.60 -77.13
N THR A 39 26.31 -47.32 -77.00
CA THR A 39 27.63 -46.80 -77.39
C THR A 39 28.73 -47.52 -76.60
N THR A 40 29.96 -47.50 -77.11
CA THR A 40 31.12 -48.08 -76.39
C THR A 40 31.29 -47.45 -75.00
N ALA A 41 31.00 -46.16 -74.85
CA ALA A 41 31.06 -45.46 -73.57
C ALA A 41 29.99 -45.96 -72.59
N GLU A 42 28.75 -46.18 -73.04
CA GLU A 42 27.67 -46.73 -72.21
C GLU A 42 27.94 -48.19 -71.84
N LYS A 43 28.42 -49.01 -72.78
CA LYS A 43 28.82 -50.39 -72.48
C LYS A 43 29.91 -50.45 -71.43
N ASN A 44 30.95 -49.61 -71.55
CA ASN A 44 32.04 -49.56 -70.56
C ASN A 44 31.54 -49.14 -69.18
N LYS A 45 30.62 -48.16 -69.11
CA LYS A 45 29.96 -47.78 -67.86
C LYS A 45 29.15 -48.93 -67.26
N LEU A 46 28.37 -49.64 -68.08
CA LEU A 46 27.54 -50.77 -67.64
C LEU A 46 28.37 -51.98 -67.20
N THR A 47 29.46 -52.30 -67.90
CA THR A 47 30.35 -53.42 -67.53
C THR A 47 31.14 -53.14 -66.26
N GLY A 48 31.34 -51.86 -65.91
CA GLY A 48 31.98 -51.45 -64.65
C GLY A 48 31.04 -51.50 -63.44
N ILE A 49 29.75 -51.76 -63.65
CA ILE A 49 28.78 -51.94 -62.57
C ILE A 49 28.79 -53.41 -62.18
N GLU A 50 29.31 -53.72 -60.99
CA GLU A 50 29.28 -55.08 -60.46
C GLU A 50 27.83 -55.59 -60.28
N THR A 51 27.66 -56.90 -60.41
CA THR A 51 26.36 -57.55 -60.15
C THR A 51 25.88 -57.22 -58.73
N GLY A 52 24.78 -56.49 -58.62
CA GLY A 52 24.23 -56.06 -57.33
C GLY A 52 24.74 -54.71 -56.81
N ALA A 53 25.43 -53.92 -57.65
CA ALA A 53 25.72 -52.53 -57.31
C ALA A 53 24.44 -51.80 -56.88
N ASN A 54 24.53 -51.05 -55.78
CA ASN A 54 23.41 -50.36 -55.11
C ASN A 54 22.30 -51.27 -54.56
N LYS A 55 22.50 -52.60 -54.46
CA LYS A 55 21.57 -53.51 -53.78
C LYS A 55 21.67 -53.33 -52.27
N TYR A 56 21.16 -52.20 -51.77
CA TYR A 56 20.98 -51.97 -50.34
C TYR A 56 19.71 -52.68 -49.87
N VAL A 57 19.88 -53.82 -49.22
CA VAL A 57 18.81 -54.47 -48.46
C VAL A 57 18.93 -53.95 -47.03
N HIS A 58 17.98 -53.13 -46.60
CA HIS A 58 17.95 -52.66 -45.22
C HIS A 58 17.87 -53.87 -44.28
N PRO A 59 18.76 -53.99 -43.28
CA PRO A 59 18.72 -55.11 -42.35
C PRO A 59 17.34 -55.25 -41.70
N SER A 60 16.88 -56.49 -41.54
CA SER A 60 15.74 -56.78 -40.68
C SER A 60 16.13 -56.46 -39.24
N TYR A 61 15.37 -55.59 -38.57
CA TYR A 61 15.59 -55.23 -37.17
C TYR A 61 14.38 -55.59 -36.32
N THR A 62 14.64 -55.89 -35.04
CA THR A 62 13.58 -56.12 -34.05
C THR A 62 12.96 -54.78 -33.66
N ALA A 63 11.68 -54.58 -33.95
CA ALA A 63 10.95 -53.39 -33.54
C ALA A 63 10.98 -53.22 -32.01
N LYS A 64 11.21 -51.98 -31.56
CA LYS A 64 11.16 -51.61 -30.13
C LYS A 64 9.82 -50.94 -29.84
N THR A 65 9.38 -51.06 -28.59
CA THR A 65 8.21 -50.34 -28.08
C THR A 65 8.43 -48.83 -28.13
N ASN A 66 7.37 -48.04 -28.24
CA ASN A 66 7.46 -46.59 -28.15
C ASN A 66 8.03 -46.17 -26.79
N GLY A 67 9.00 -45.26 -26.79
CA GLY A 67 9.65 -44.79 -25.56
C GLY A 67 10.86 -43.91 -25.83
N LEU A 68 11.48 -43.43 -24.75
CA LEU A 68 12.75 -42.71 -24.80
C LEU A 68 13.91 -43.70 -24.75
N TYR A 69 14.85 -43.57 -25.68
CA TYR A 69 16.01 -44.46 -25.80
C TYR A 69 17.30 -43.67 -25.84
N LYS A 70 18.32 -44.22 -25.19
CA LYS A 70 19.71 -43.87 -25.43
C LYS A 70 20.17 -44.65 -26.65
N VAL A 71 20.78 -43.95 -27.60
CA VAL A 71 21.36 -44.55 -28.81
C VAL A 71 22.88 -44.46 -28.72
N THR A 72 23.55 -45.52 -29.14
CA THR A 72 24.98 -45.48 -29.44
C THR A 72 25.17 -45.52 -30.94
N VAL A 73 26.14 -44.78 -31.44
CA VAL A 73 26.54 -44.84 -32.85
C VAL A 73 27.93 -45.46 -32.98
N ASP A 74 28.19 -46.14 -34.10
CA ASP A 74 29.54 -46.58 -34.45
C ASP A 74 30.37 -45.43 -35.05
N ALA A 75 31.62 -45.72 -35.39
CA ALA A 75 32.53 -44.75 -35.98
C ALA A 75 32.09 -44.24 -37.37
N ALA A 76 31.17 -44.94 -38.03
CA ALA A 76 30.58 -44.56 -39.32
C ALA A 76 29.26 -43.78 -39.14
N GLY A 77 28.79 -43.57 -37.90
CA GLY A 77 27.56 -42.84 -37.60
C GLY A 77 26.29 -43.69 -37.64
N HIS A 78 26.38 -45.01 -37.80
CA HIS A 78 25.22 -45.89 -37.73
C HIS A 78 24.84 -46.18 -36.29
N VAL A 79 23.54 -46.27 -36.00
CA VAL A 79 23.05 -46.72 -34.70
C VAL A 79 23.51 -48.16 -34.46
N SER A 80 24.37 -48.35 -33.46
CA SER A 80 24.99 -49.63 -33.11
C SER A 80 24.36 -50.28 -31.88
N GLY A 81 23.58 -49.51 -31.11
CA GLY A 81 22.96 -49.98 -29.89
C GLY A 81 21.83 -49.06 -29.42
N THR A 82 20.85 -49.64 -28.75
CA THR A 82 19.71 -48.91 -28.18
C THR A 82 19.39 -49.48 -26.81
N THR A 83 19.21 -48.59 -25.82
CA THR A 83 18.83 -48.96 -24.45
C THR A 83 17.76 -48.00 -23.96
N PRO A 84 16.67 -48.48 -23.33
CA PRO A 84 15.66 -47.58 -22.76
C PRO A 84 16.28 -46.59 -21.78
N VAL A 85 15.79 -45.35 -21.80
CA VAL A 85 16.13 -44.36 -20.77
C VAL A 85 15.49 -44.79 -19.46
N THR A 86 16.32 -44.90 -18.41
CA THR A 86 15.88 -45.19 -17.05
C THR A 86 15.74 -43.90 -16.25
N LYS A 87 15.13 -44.00 -15.06
CA LYS A 87 15.07 -42.88 -14.12
C LYS A 87 16.47 -42.38 -13.73
N THR A 88 17.43 -43.30 -13.60
CA THR A 88 18.84 -42.99 -13.29
C THR A 88 19.48 -42.13 -14.37
N ASP A 89 19.17 -42.41 -15.64
CA ASP A 89 19.69 -41.62 -16.76
C ASP A 89 19.19 -40.18 -16.72
N ILE A 90 17.91 -39.98 -16.40
CA ILE A 90 17.30 -38.66 -16.27
C ILE A 90 17.90 -37.90 -15.08
N THR A 91 18.03 -38.56 -13.93
CA THR A 91 18.65 -37.94 -12.74
C THR A 91 20.13 -37.65 -12.92
N GLY A 92 20.84 -38.44 -13.74
CA GLY A 92 22.23 -38.20 -14.11
C GLY A 92 22.43 -36.92 -14.92
N LEU A 93 21.38 -36.42 -15.57
CA LEU A 93 21.36 -35.12 -16.25
C LEU A 93 21.03 -33.95 -15.29
N GLY A 94 20.91 -34.21 -13.99
CA GLY A 94 20.55 -33.20 -12.98
C GLY A 94 19.05 -32.92 -12.87
N ILE A 95 18.20 -33.66 -13.58
CA ILE A 95 16.74 -33.52 -13.48
C ILE A 95 16.23 -34.30 -12.26
N PRO A 96 15.50 -33.68 -11.32
CA PRO A 96 15.02 -34.35 -10.12
C PRO A 96 14.19 -35.60 -10.43
N ALA A 97 14.40 -36.67 -9.64
CA ALA A 97 13.67 -37.93 -9.77
C ALA A 97 12.21 -37.82 -9.33
N SER A 98 11.89 -36.82 -8.52
CA SER A 98 10.56 -36.55 -8.00
C SER A 98 10.29 -35.06 -8.06
N ASN A 99 9.04 -34.67 -7.84
CA ASN A 99 8.68 -33.27 -7.68
C ASN A 99 9.53 -32.63 -6.59
N THR A 100 10.01 -31.42 -6.85
CA THR A 100 10.62 -30.58 -5.82
C THR A 100 9.50 -30.11 -4.89
N THR A 101 9.52 -30.58 -3.65
CA THR A 101 8.62 -30.11 -2.59
C THR A 101 9.31 -29.02 -1.79
N TYR A 102 8.59 -27.95 -1.47
CA TYR A 102 9.07 -26.90 -0.58
C TYR A 102 8.46 -27.08 0.80
N SER A 103 9.27 -26.90 1.83
CA SER A 103 8.79 -26.89 3.21
C SER A 103 7.80 -25.75 3.42
N ASP A 104 6.81 -25.99 4.28
CA ASP A 104 5.89 -24.94 4.71
C ASP A 104 6.65 -23.75 5.30
N PHE A 105 6.20 -22.55 4.94
CA PHE A 105 6.57 -21.34 5.65
C PHE A 105 6.15 -21.44 7.13
N LYS A 106 7.06 -21.11 8.04
CA LYS A 106 6.75 -20.92 9.47
C LYS A 106 7.09 -19.48 9.87
N GLY A 107 6.11 -18.79 10.44
CA GLY A 107 6.28 -17.43 10.94
C GLY A 107 7.27 -17.35 12.09
N ALA A 108 7.83 -16.17 12.32
CA ALA A 108 8.65 -15.89 13.49
C ALA A 108 7.80 -15.87 14.77
N THR A 109 8.45 -16.05 15.91
CA THR A 109 7.90 -15.76 17.24
C THR A 109 8.65 -14.57 17.84
N ALA A 110 8.20 -14.09 19.01
CA ALA A 110 8.97 -13.09 19.76
C ALA A 110 10.40 -13.60 20.09
N ASN A 111 10.56 -14.93 20.21
CA ASN A 111 11.78 -15.54 20.73
C ASN A 111 12.60 -16.34 19.71
N ALA A 112 12.07 -16.62 18.51
CA ALA A 112 12.74 -17.39 17.46
C ALA A 112 12.41 -16.84 16.07
N ALA A 113 13.38 -16.94 15.15
CA ALA A 113 13.15 -16.67 13.72
C ALA A 113 12.22 -17.72 13.11
N GLY A 114 11.54 -17.34 12.02
CA GLY A 114 10.78 -18.29 11.22
C GLY A 114 11.69 -19.15 10.33
N THR A 115 11.07 -19.93 9.44
CA THR A 115 11.81 -20.74 8.45
C THR A 115 11.57 -20.21 7.05
N HIS A 116 12.56 -20.44 6.18
CA HIS A 116 12.40 -20.19 4.75
C HIS A 116 11.35 -21.15 4.18
N GLY A 117 10.40 -20.60 3.44
CA GLY A 117 9.52 -21.35 2.55
C GLY A 117 9.83 -20.94 1.11
N LEU A 118 8.81 -20.50 0.39
CA LEU A 118 8.96 -19.80 -0.90
C LEU A 118 9.21 -18.29 -0.75
N VAL A 119 9.32 -17.81 0.49
CA VAL A 119 9.61 -16.42 0.85
C VAL A 119 10.79 -16.36 1.83
N PRO A 120 11.48 -15.22 1.94
CA PRO A 120 12.54 -15.03 2.93
C PRO A 120 12.05 -15.32 4.35
N ALA A 121 12.88 -15.94 5.19
CA ALA A 121 12.52 -16.20 6.57
C ALA A 121 12.37 -14.89 7.37
N PRO A 122 11.28 -14.71 8.13
CA PRO A 122 11.14 -13.58 9.05
C PRO A 122 12.14 -13.73 10.20
N ALA A 123 12.72 -12.61 10.64
CA ALA A 123 13.65 -12.63 11.75
C ALA A 123 12.92 -12.80 13.09
N LYS A 124 13.67 -13.18 14.13
CA LYS A 124 13.16 -13.21 15.50
C LYS A 124 12.52 -11.86 15.85
N GLY A 125 11.29 -11.88 16.37
CA GLY A 125 10.54 -10.68 16.73
C GLY A 125 9.66 -10.10 15.62
N ASP A 126 9.70 -10.65 14.40
CA ASP A 126 8.89 -10.17 13.27
C ASP A 126 7.43 -10.68 13.30
N THR A 127 6.87 -11.01 14.47
CA THR A 127 5.56 -11.66 14.62
C THR A 127 4.39 -10.89 14.03
N GLY A 128 4.51 -9.55 13.94
CA GLY A 128 3.49 -8.66 13.40
C GLY A 128 3.88 -8.00 12.07
N LYS A 129 4.98 -8.41 11.45
CA LYS A 129 5.43 -7.82 10.19
C LYS A 129 4.79 -8.50 8.99
N LEU A 130 4.67 -7.76 7.89
CA LEU A 130 4.19 -8.27 6.60
C LEU A 130 5.31 -8.20 5.56
N LEU A 131 5.36 -9.19 4.68
CA LEU A 131 6.28 -9.19 3.55
C LEU A 131 5.87 -8.10 2.56
N SER A 132 6.78 -7.15 2.31
CA SER A 132 6.55 -6.07 1.36
C SER A 132 7.03 -6.45 -0.05
N GLY A 133 6.63 -5.64 -1.05
CA GLY A 133 7.14 -5.78 -2.43
C GLY A 133 8.66 -5.55 -2.58
N LYS A 134 9.34 -5.10 -1.52
CA LYS A 134 10.82 -5.00 -1.47
C LYS A 134 11.49 -6.34 -1.14
N GLY A 135 10.73 -7.37 -0.82
CA GLY A 135 11.25 -8.67 -0.36
C GLY A 135 11.68 -8.68 1.11
N THR A 136 11.35 -7.64 1.87
CA THR A 136 11.66 -7.51 3.30
C THR A 136 10.40 -7.54 4.15
N TRP A 137 10.53 -8.04 5.38
CA TRP A 137 9.47 -8.03 6.40
C TRP A 137 9.40 -6.66 7.05
N GLU A 138 8.29 -5.95 6.84
CA GLU A 138 8.08 -4.57 7.25
C GLU A 138 6.97 -4.49 8.31
N ALA A 139 7.15 -3.60 9.28
CA ALA A 139 6.09 -3.30 10.23
C ALA A 139 4.99 -2.47 9.55
N MET A 140 3.74 -2.75 9.91
CA MET A 140 2.64 -1.83 9.64
C MET A 140 2.39 -1.03 10.91
N THR A 141 2.45 0.29 10.82
CA THR A 141 2.29 1.18 11.97
C THR A 141 1.15 2.16 11.76
N MET A 142 0.44 2.44 12.85
CA MET A 142 -0.57 3.50 12.92
C MET A 142 -0.01 4.62 13.79
N ALA A 143 -0.06 5.86 13.31
CA ALA A 143 0.40 7.01 14.08
C ALA A 143 -0.42 8.26 13.74
N TYR A 144 -0.51 9.19 14.68
CA TYR A 144 -0.92 10.55 14.37
C TYR A 144 0.16 11.19 13.50
N THR A 145 -0.22 11.68 12.32
CA THR A 145 0.74 12.15 11.31
C THR A 145 0.75 13.65 11.13
N GLU A 146 -0.31 14.35 11.52
CA GLU A 146 -0.41 15.80 11.47
C GLU A 146 -1.25 16.27 12.64
N GLU A 147 -0.77 17.25 13.38
CA GLU A 147 -1.48 17.87 14.50
C GLU A 147 -1.22 19.38 14.48
N ASP A 148 -1.98 20.09 13.65
CA ASP A 148 -2.11 21.54 13.76
C ASP A 148 -3.59 21.92 14.00
N TYR A 149 -3.84 23.19 14.31
CA TYR A 149 -5.20 23.67 14.57
C TYR A 149 -6.13 23.61 13.35
N THR A 150 -5.60 23.32 12.17
CA THR A 150 -6.31 23.36 10.88
C THR A 150 -6.53 21.98 10.28
N GLN A 151 -5.75 20.97 10.67
CA GLN A 151 -5.79 19.61 10.14
C GLN A 151 -5.31 18.61 11.19
N ALA A 152 -6.09 17.54 11.38
CA ALA A 152 -5.65 16.35 12.09
C ALA A 152 -5.72 15.15 11.14
N SER A 153 -4.79 14.21 11.24
CA SER A 153 -4.86 12.98 10.44
C SER A 153 -4.27 11.77 11.16
N VAL A 154 -4.87 10.62 10.89
CA VAL A 154 -4.32 9.31 11.28
C VAL A 154 -3.66 8.69 10.06
N GLY A 155 -2.38 8.36 10.18
CA GLY A 155 -1.60 7.73 9.13
C GLY A 155 -1.44 6.23 9.35
N LEU A 156 -1.60 5.45 8.28
CA LEU A 156 -1.20 4.06 8.18
C LEU A 156 0.08 3.99 7.34
N THR A 157 1.18 3.56 7.94
CA THR A 157 2.47 3.45 7.25
C THR A 157 2.84 1.98 7.06
N PHE A 158 3.16 1.61 5.83
CA PHE A 158 3.66 0.29 5.48
C PHE A 158 4.72 0.40 4.39
N ALA A 159 5.86 -0.30 4.58
CA ALA A 159 6.96 -0.34 3.61
C ALA A 159 7.47 1.04 3.15
N GLY A 160 7.35 2.07 4.00
CA GLY A 160 7.75 3.46 3.71
C GLY A 160 6.71 4.28 2.95
N SER A 161 5.52 3.73 2.68
CA SER A 161 4.38 4.46 2.13
C SER A 161 3.36 4.73 3.23
N THR A 162 2.84 5.96 3.28
CA THR A 162 1.83 6.36 4.26
C THR A 162 0.53 6.74 3.55
N VAL A 163 -0.56 6.12 3.97
CA VAL A 163 -1.92 6.55 3.62
C VAL A 163 -2.51 7.29 4.82
N LYS A 164 -3.13 8.44 4.59
CA LYS A 164 -3.69 9.29 5.65
C LYS A 164 -5.23 9.29 5.58
N ALA A 165 -5.88 9.12 6.72
CA ALA A 165 -7.28 9.46 6.92
C ALA A 165 -7.34 10.84 7.57
N ILE A 166 -7.87 11.83 6.84
CA ILE A 166 -8.01 13.20 7.34
C ILE A 166 -9.20 13.25 8.31
N ILE A 167 -8.94 13.80 9.49
CA ILE A 167 -9.97 14.19 10.45
C ILE A 167 -10.22 15.69 10.21
N PRO A 168 -11.37 16.06 9.63
CA PRO A 168 -11.66 17.46 9.35
C PRO A 168 -11.81 18.25 10.64
N VAL A 169 -11.51 19.54 10.59
CA VAL A 169 -11.81 20.45 11.70
C VAL A 169 -13.32 20.56 11.86
N ALA A 170 -13.79 20.52 13.11
CA ALA A 170 -15.20 20.69 13.40
C ALA A 170 -15.63 22.12 13.06
N THR A 171 -16.78 22.26 12.41
CA THR A 171 -17.40 23.56 12.13
C THR A 171 -18.89 23.49 12.43
N THR A 172 -19.62 24.58 12.22
CA THR A 172 -21.07 24.61 12.31
C THR A 172 -21.76 23.73 11.25
N GLY A 173 -21.06 23.34 10.18
CA GLY A 173 -21.58 22.48 9.10
C GLY A 173 -20.93 21.09 9.01
N ASN A 174 -19.76 20.89 9.61
CA ASN A 174 -18.97 19.66 9.47
C ASN A 174 -18.64 19.02 10.82
N MET A 175 -18.85 17.71 10.90
CA MET A 175 -18.38 16.90 12.03
C MET A 175 -16.86 16.72 11.93
N GLY A 176 -16.14 17.17 12.95
CA GLY A 176 -14.74 16.82 13.18
C GLY A 176 -14.63 15.81 14.32
N LEU A 177 -13.78 16.09 15.32
CA LEU A 177 -13.74 15.35 16.59
C LEU A 177 -14.93 15.64 17.52
N MET A 178 -15.81 16.57 17.14
CA MET A 178 -17.04 16.88 17.84
C MET A 178 -18.19 17.11 16.84
N PRO A 179 -19.46 16.89 17.24
CA PRO A 179 -20.61 17.22 16.41
C PRO A 179 -20.76 18.74 16.19
N PRO A 180 -21.32 19.19 15.05
CA PRO A 180 -21.57 20.61 14.77
C PRO A 180 -22.40 21.32 15.85
N ALA A 181 -23.37 20.60 16.43
CA ALA A 181 -24.18 21.12 17.53
C ALA A 181 -23.36 21.41 18.79
N MET A 182 -22.36 20.58 19.09
CA MET A 182 -21.47 20.79 20.23
C MET A 182 -20.45 21.89 19.92
N PHE A 183 -19.93 21.93 18.69
CA PHE A 183 -19.06 23.00 18.22
C PHE A 183 -19.74 24.37 18.37
N SER A 184 -20.99 24.49 17.91
CA SER A 184 -21.77 25.72 18.04
C SER A 184 -21.96 26.10 19.51
N LYS A 185 -22.42 25.16 20.35
CA LYS A 185 -22.58 25.39 21.80
C LYS A 185 -21.30 25.86 22.49
N LEU A 186 -20.14 25.31 22.10
CA LEU A 186 -18.86 25.68 22.67
C LEU A 186 -18.44 27.08 22.22
N ASN A 187 -18.68 27.41 20.95
CA ASN A 187 -18.40 28.72 20.39
C ASN A 187 -19.36 29.81 20.88
N ASP A 188 -20.56 29.43 21.31
CA ASP A 188 -21.59 30.31 21.87
C ASP A 188 -21.42 30.53 23.39
N LEU A 189 -20.41 29.94 24.03
CA LEU A 189 -20.13 30.25 25.44
C LEU A 189 -19.79 31.74 25.59
N PRO A 190 -20.38 32.44 26.57
CA PRO A 190 -20.17 33.87 26.73
C PRO A 190 -18.70 34.15 27.06
N THR A 191 -18.18 35.22 26.46
CA THR A 191 -16.82 35.68 26.76
C THR A 191 -16.74 36.32 28.14
N GLU A 192 -15.53 36.50 28.66
CA GLU A 192 -15.33 37.27 29.89
C GLU A 192 -15.94 38.68 29.78
N ALA A 193 -15.85 39.30 28.59
CA ALA A 193 -16.44 40.61 28.32
C ALA A 193 -17.97 40.57 28.45
N ASP A 194 -18.63 39.56 27.86
CA ASP A 194 -20.08 39.40 27.94
C ASP A 194 -20.55 39.22 29.38
N LEU A 195 -19.86 38.36 30.14
CA LEU A 195 -20.19 38.12 31.54
C LEU A 195 -19.97 39.37 32.40
N SER A 196 -18.93 40.15 32.12
CA SER A 196 -18.61 41.37 32.88
C SER A 196 -19.62 42.52 32.70
N GLY A 197 -20.36 42.53 31.59
CA GLY A 197 -21.44 43.49 31.38
C GLY A 197 -22.76 43.11 32.05
N ILE A 198 -22.95 41.81 32.33
CA ILE A 198 -24.20 41.27 32.90
C ILE A 198 -24.10 41.10 34.42
N TYR A 199 -22.94 40.66 34.91
CA TYR A 199 -22.71 40.36 36.31
C TYR A 199 -21.67 41.30 36.92
N ALA A 200 -21.96 41.80 38.12
CA ALA A 200 -21.01 42.60 38.88
C ALA A 200 -19.77 41.76 39.22
N LYS A 201 -18.58 42.29 38.91
CA LYS A 201 -17.33 41.65 39.33
C LYS A 201 -17.21 41.74 40.85
N LYS A 202 -16.37 40.87 41.43
CA LYS A 202 -16.05 40.95 42.85
C LYS A 202 -15.53 42.34 43.23
N SER A 203 -14.76 43.00 42.34
CA SER A 203 -14.31 44.39 42.50
C SER A 203 -15.47 45.37 42.67
N ASP A 204 -16.50 45.23 41.85
CA ASP A 204 -17.60 46.19 41.74
C ASP A 204 -18.50 46.16 42.99
N ILE A 205 -18.53 45.03 43.69
CA ILE A 205 -19.29 44.85 44.94
C ILE A 205 -18.43 44.96 46.20
N THR A 206 -17.12 45.24 46.08
CA THR A 206 -16.26 45.35 47.27
C THR A 206 -16.61 46.54 48.16
N GLY A 207 -17.19 47.61 47.59
CA GLY A 207 -17.64 48.80 48.31
C GLY A 207 -19.07 48.76 48.83
N VAL A 208 -19.82 47.66 48.66
CA VAL A 208 -21.20 47.55 49.13
C VAL A 208 -21.21 47.15 50.61
N TYR A 209 -22.06 47.82 51.40
CA TYR A 209 -22.30 47.49 52.80
C TYR A 209 -22.87 46.07 52.97
N LYS A 210 -22.24 45.27 53.83
CA LYS A 210 -22.55 43.85 54.12
C LYS A 210 -23.14 43.75 55.51
N TYR A 211 -24.44 43.55 55.61
CA TYR A 211 -25.07 43.31 56.90
C TYR A 211 -24.60 41.99 57.52
N LYS A 212 -24.10 42.06 58.75
CA LYS A 212 -23.48 40.96 59.49
C LYS A 212 -24.35 40.43 60.63
N GLY A 213 -25.36 41.18 61.02
CA GLY A 213 -26.32 40.81 62.05
C GLY A 213 -26.66 41.95 63.00
N SER A 214 -27.45 41.63 64.01
CA SER A 214 -27.72 42.51 65.14
C SER A 214 -26.83 42.15 66.32
N LEU A 215 -26.39 43.15 67.06
CA LEU A 215 -25.61 43.02 68.28
C LEU A 215 -26.37 43.70 69.41
N ALA A 216 -26.39 43.07 70.58
CA ALA A 216 -27.12 43.59 71.74
C ALA A 216 -26.66 45.02 72.12
N ASP A 217 -25.35 45.29 72.02
CA ASP A 217 -24.76 46.57 72.40
C ASP A 217 -23.38 46.79 71.72
N VAL A 218 -22.82 47.99 71.87
CA VAL A 218 -21.56 48.42 71.24
C VAL A 218 -20.34 47.59 71.66
N THR A 219 -20.36 46.96 72.84
CA THR A 219 -19.22 46.15 73.34
C THR A 219 -19.06 44.84 72.58
N LYS A 220 -20.08 44.44 71.81
CA LYS A 220 -20.07 43.24 70.97
C LYS A 220 -19.53 43.49 69.57
N LEU A 221 -19.24 44.74 69.22
CA LEU A 221 -18.61 45.02 67.94
C LEU A 221 -17.27 44.28 67.87
N PRO A 222 -17.01 43.53 66.78
CA PRO A 222 -15.73 42.87 66.63
C PRO A 222 -14.59 43.89 66.70
N THR A 223 -13.45 43.46 67.24
CA THR A 223 -12.19 44.22 67.28
C THR A 223 -11.11 43.67 66.35
N THR A 224 -11.30 42.47 65.80
CA THR A 224 -10.43 41.90 64.76
C THR A 224 -11.25 41.16 63.68
N GLY A 225 -10.68 41.01 62.49
CA GLY A 225 -11.28 40.23 61.39
C GLY A 225 -12.40 40.93 60.60
N GLN A 226 -12.64 42.22 60.83
CA GLN A 226 -13.61 43.02 60.09
C GLN A 226 -13.07 43.39 58.71
N VAL A 227 -13.96 43.48 57.74
CA VAL A 227 -13.65 43.97 56.40
C VAL A 227 -14.41 45.27 56.15
N ALA A 228 -13.80 46.23 55.45
CA ALA A 228 -14.47 47.47 55.08
C ALA A 228 -15.84 47.17 54.43
N GLY A 229 -16.86 47.87 54.90
CA GLY A 229 -18.25 47.66 54.53
C GLY A 229 -19.00 46.64 55.37
N ASP A 230 -18.40 45.91 56.32
CA ASP A 230 -19.18 45.12 57.29
C ASP A 230 -20.10 46.05 58.10
N VAL A 231 -21.38 45.69 58.25
CA VAL A 231 -22.40 46.48 58.94
C VAL A 231 -23.08 45.66 60.02
N TYR A 232 -23.20 46.19 61.23
CA TYR A 232 -24.03 45.61 62.28
C TYR A 232 -25.12 46.59 62.70
N ASN A 233 -26.27 46.05 63.08
CA ASN A 233 -27.29 46.78 63.81
C ASN A 233 -26.99 46.71 65.32
N LEU A 234 -27.04 47.82 66.04
CA LEU A 234 -26.90 47.87 67.50
C LEU A 234 -28.28 47.97 68.14
N GLU A 235 -28.69 46.98 68.92
CA GLU A 235 -30.03 46.92 69.51
C GLU A 235 -30.21 47.89 70.68
N ALA A 236 -29.16 48.13 71.47
CA ALA A 236 -29.14 49.16 72.51
C ALA A 236 -28.66 50.52 71.97
N ALA A 237 -29.06 51.60 72.65
CA ALA A 237 -28.50 52.93 72.41
C ALA A 237 -27.01 52.95 72.76
N SER A 238 -26.23 53.71 71.99
CA SER A 238 -24.78 53.84 72.16
C SER A 238 -24.31 55.22 71.71
N ASP A 239 -23.00 55.48 71.82
CA ASP A 239 -22.39 56.71 71.31
C ASP A 239 -22.57 56.88 69.79
N TYR A 240 -22.87 55.79 69.07
CA TYR A 240 -23.18 55.83 67.63
C TYR A 240 -24.60 56.29 67.33
N GLY A 241 -25.51 56.29 68.29
CA GLY A 241 -26.90 56.70 68.10
C GLY A 241 -27.92 55.93 68.94
N PRO A 242 -29.23 56.16 68.72
CA PRO A 242 -30.29 55.47 69.45
C PRO A 242 -30.30 53.95 69.19
N ALA A 243 -31.08 53.23 69.98
CA ALA A 243 -31.36 51.81 69.77
C ALA A 243 -31.82 51.55 68.32
N GLY A 244 -31.21 50.57 67.66
CA GLY A 244 -31.43 50.25 66.24
C GLY A 244 -30.48 50.96 65.27
N THR A 245 -29.41 51.60 65.75
CA THR A 245 -28.43 52.26 64.88
C THR A 245 -27.59 51.24 64.12
N ASN A 246 -27.53 51.38 62.80
CA ASN A 246 -26.60 50.62 61.97
C ASN A 246 -25.23 51.30 61.95
N VAL A 247 -24.19 50.53 62.24
CA VAL A 247 -22.80 50.98 62.16
C VAL A 247 -22.05 50.17 61.10
N ALA A 248 -21.22 50.84 60.32
CA ALA A 248 -20.38 50.24 59.29
C ALA A 248 -18.90 50.39 59.63
N TRP A 249 -18.12 49.37 59.30
CA TRP A 249 -16.66 49.44 59.39
C TRP A 249 -16.11 50.12 58.13
N ASP A 250 -15.44 51.26 58.29
CA ASP A 250 -14.86 52.02 57.16
C ASP A 250 -13.47 51.50 56.74
N GLY A 251 -12.93 50.50 57.44
CA GLY A 251 -11.57 50.00 57.29
C GLY A 251 -10.62 50.41 58.43
N LYS A 252 -11.03 51.36 59.28
CA LYS A 252 -10.26 51.92 60.40
C LYS A 252 -11.07 51.99 61.69
N ALA A 253 -12.34 52.34 61.62
CA ALA A 253 -13.25 52.50 62.74
C ALA A 253 -14.69 52.10 62.37
N TRP A 254 -15.49 51.85 63.40
CA TRP A 254 -16.94 51.75 63.25
C TRP A 254 -17.53 53.16 63.18
N ASP A 255 -18.39 53.39 62.20
CA ASP A 255 -19.06 54.67 61.96
C ASP A 255 -20.58 54.47 61.79
N ALA A 256 -21.37 55.43 62.25
CA ALA A 256 -22.84 55.33 62.18
C ALA A 256 -23.34 55.66 60.77
N LEU A 257 -24.18 54.79 60.18
CA LEU A 257 -24.75 55.01 58.85
C LEU A 257 -25.90 56.04 58.82
N GLY A 258 -26.43 56.40 60.00
CA GLY A 258 -27.41 57.46 60.18
C GLY A 258 -26.82 58.55 61.07
N GLY A 259 -27.02 59.82 60.68
CA GLY A 259 -26.48 60.95 61.44
C GLY A 259 -27.17 61.14 62.80
N LEU A 260 -26.38 61.49 63.80
CA LEU A 260 -26.83 62.07 65.06
C LEU A 260 -26.75 63.60 64.92
N PHE A 261 -27.84 64.33 65.17
CA PHE A 261 -27.74 65.75 65.46
C PHE A 261 -27.96 65.94 66.96
N VAL A 262 -26.97 66.50 67.63
CA VAL A 262 -27.08 66.93 69.02
C VAL A 262 -27.59 68.36 68.99
N VAL A 263 -28.76 68.59 69.61
CA VAL A 263 -29.23 69.95 69.89
C VAL A 263 -28.71 70.30 71.27
N ASP A 264 -27.58 71.00 71.34
CA ASP A 264 -27.14 71.61 72.58
C ASP A 264 -28.07 72.78 72.90
N ALA A 265 -28.85 72.64 73.96
CA ALA A 265 -29.68 73.72 74.46
C ALA A 265 -28.77 74.78 75.09
N LEU A 266 -28.80 76.01 74.54
CA LEU A 266 -28.16 77.17 75.18
C LEU A 266 -28.74 77.35 76.58
N THR A 267 -27.87 77.43 77.58
CA THR A 267 -28.31 77.82 78.93
C THR A 267 -28.74 79.28 78.91
N ASN A 268 -29.66 79.68 79.80
CA ASN A 268 -30.11 81.08 79.89
C ASN A 268 -28.93 82.06 80.07
N ALA A 269 -27.87 81.64 80.78
CA ALA A 269 -26.66 82.45 80.97
C ALA A 269 -25.88 82.68 79.66
N GLU A 270 -25.86 81.70 78.75
CA GLU A 270 -25.21 81.83 77.43
C GLU A 270 -26.04 82.67 76.46
N ILE A 271 -27.37 82.61 76.57
CA ILE A 271 -28.29 83.49 75.82
C ILE A 271 -28.07 84.95 76.24
N ASP A 272 -28.00 85.21 77.55
CA ASP A 272 -27.81 86.55 78.09
C ASP A 272 -26.46 87.18 77.69
N ALA A 273 -25.40 86.36 77.52
CA ALA A 273 -24.08 86.81 77.09
C ALA A 273 -23.98 87.15 75.59
N ILE A 274 -24.90 86.65 74.76
CA ILE A 274 -24.97 86.94 73.32
C ILE A 274 -25.85 88.17 73.05
N CYS A 275 -26.76 88.51 73.97
CA CYS A 275 -27.72 89.61 73.84
C CYS A 275 -27.22 90.98 74.33
N VAL A 276 -25.89 91.19 74.43
CA VAL A 276 -25.26 92.47 74.84
C VAL A 276 -24.62 93.21 73.68
#